data_AF-A0AAE9YSV5-F1
#
_entry.id   AF-A0AAE9YSV5-F1
#
_cell.length_a   1.000
_cell.length_b   1.000
_cell.length_c   1.000
_cell.angle_alpha   90.00
_cell.angle_beta   90.00
_cell.angle_gamma   90.00
#
_symmetry.space_group_name_H-M   'P 1'
#
loop_
_entity.id
_entity.type
_entity.pdbx_description
1 polymer ?
#
loop_
_entity_poly.entity_id
_entity_poly.type
_entity_poly.pdbx_seq_one_letter_code
_entity_poly.pdbx_strand_id
1 'polypeptide(L)'
;MLLKALSEKALTAALAGLLIAMGIITFGNARLFDWLYFAILAFVILLSRKNINIAGIVLILILGKFADETGWHLLVDNLPSRLFVYLSLLITLAIIKEEEYRKPVALLFLLALGSEIYWYVSGYGGPEIYWHLIEINILILVRHYLFVRVFFTSRLFPGLSKSLELDVEVHDVMTVFMFIHALTVLEYLVRHLFGLDIKLVWSFNAVIFHVLKVYLVYVILHGSAQLSLANKLNA
;
A
#
# COMPACT_ATOMS: atom_id res chain seq x y z
N MET A 1 31.30 12.45 -18.51
CA MET A 1 30.16 11.69 -19.07
C MET A 1 30.25 10.20 -18.74
N LEU A 2 31.36 9.51 -19.02
CA LEU A 2 31.55 8.08 -18.71
C LEU A 2 31.34 7.71 -17.22
N LEU A 3 31.94 8.45 -16.28
CA LEU A 3 31.75 8.23 -14.82
C LEU A 3 30.28 8.42 -14.35
N LYS A 4 29.52 9.27 -15.04
CA LYS A 4 28.09 9.54 -14.74
C LYS A 4 27.22 8.36 -15.20
N ALA A 5 27.41 7.93 -16.45
CA ALA A 5 26.73 6.76 -17.02
C ALA A 5 27.13 5.45 -16.32
N LEU A 6 28.39 5.35 -15.84
CA LEU A 6 28.84 4.22 -15.02
C LEU A 6 28.14 4.22 -13.66
N SER A 7 27.92 5.40 -13.05
CA SER A 7 27.17 5.51 -11.79
C SER A 7 25.68 5.18 -11.94
N GLU A 8 25.08 5.51 -13.08
CA GLU A 8 23.68 5.22 -13.39
C GLU A 8 23.46 3.72 -13.56
N LYS A 9 24.27 3.06 -14.40
CA LYS A 9 24.22 1.60 -14.57
C LYS A 9 24.57 0.86 -13.29
N ALA A 10 25.53 1.36 -12.51
CA ALA A 10 25.90 0.76 -11.22
C ALA A 10 24.78 0.90 -10.18
N LEU A 11 24.09 2.05 -10.11
CA LEU A 11 22.95 2.24 -9.22
C LEU A 11 21.79 1.35 -9.62
N THR A 12 21.41 1.31 -10.91
CA THR A 12 20.33 0.43 -11.38
C THR A 12 20.67 -1.05 -11.19
N ALA A 13 21.92 -1.45 -11.43
CA ALA A 13 22.38 -2.82 -11.18
C ALA A 13 22.43 -3.15 -9.69
N ALA A 14 22.84 -2.22 -8.82
CA ALA A 14 22.82 -2.41 -7.38
C ALA A 14 21.38 -2.52 -6.86
N LEU A 15 20.46 -1.71 -7.38
CA LEU A 15 19.04 -1.77 -7.04
C LEU A 15 18.38 -3.05 -7.54
N ALA A 16 18.66 -3.46 -8.78
CA ALA A 16 18.21 -4.74 -9.30
C ALA A 16 18.77 -5.91 -8.48
N GLY A 17 20.04 -5.86 -8.09
CA GLY A 17 20.66 -6.82 -7.19
C GLY A 17 19.99 -6.84 -5.82
N LEU A 18 19.64 -5.68 -5.25
CA LEU A 18 18.93 -5.56 -3.97
C LEU A 18 17.50 -6.11 -4.05
N LEU A 19 16.79 -5.86 -5.16
CA LEU A 19 15.44 -6.37 -5.42
C LEU A 19 15.43 -7.89 -5.60
N ILE A 20 16.42 -8.43 -6.32
CA ILE A 20 16.60 -9.88 -6.51
C ILE A 20 17.01 -10.54 -5.18
N ALA A 21 17.96 -9.94 -4.45
CA ALA A 21 18.39 -10.43 -3.15
C ALA A 21 17.25 -10.40 -2.13
N MET A 22 16.41 -9.35 -2.12
CA MET A 22 15.16 -9.33 -1.36
C MET A 22 14.31 -10.54 -1.65
N GLY A 23 13.94 -10.73 -2.93
CA GLY A 23 13.04 -11.82 -3.31
C GLY A 23 13.56 -13.20 -2.94
N ILE A 24 14.87 -13.42 -3.00
CA ILE A 24 15.50 -14.70 -2.64
C ILE A 24 15.63 -14.86 -1.12
N ILE A 25 16.13 -13.85 -0.40
CA ILE A 25 16.42 -13.95 1.05
C ILE A 25 15.13 -14.05 1.87
N THR A 26 14.06 -13.41 1.41
CA THR A 26 12.82 -13.31 2.18
C THR A 26 11.77 -14.33 1.73
N PHE A 27 12.11 -15.20 0.79
CA PHE A 27 11.17 -16.22 0.30
C PHE A 27 10.76 -17.15 1.46
N GLY A 28 9.45 -17.25 1.70
CA GLY A 28 8.90 -18.02 2.82
C GLY A 28 8.99 -17.33 4.20
N ASN A 29 9.52 -16.10 4.28
CA ASN A 29 9.56 -15.31 5.52
C ASN A 29 8.98 -13.90 5.31
N ALA A 30 7.65 -13.81 5.42
CA ALA A 30 6.91 -12.56 5.22
C ALA A 30 7.35 -11.43 6.18
N ARG A 31 7.71 -11.78 7.43
CA ARG A 31 8.16 -10.79 8.42
C ARG A 31 9.49 -10.17 8.00
N LEU A 32 10.46 -10.99 7.60
CA LEU A 32 11.75 -10.49 7.13
C LEU A 32 11.59 -9.60 5.90
N PHE A 33 10.67 -9.96 4.99
CA PHE A 33 10.34 -9.13 3.84
C PHE A 33 9.82 -7.75 4.24
N ASP A 34 8.88 -7.69 5.17
CA ASP A 34 8.29 -6.42 5.60
C ASP A 34 9.31 -5.50 6.28
N TRP A 35 10.20 -6.04 7.12
CA TRP A 35 11.30 -5.28 7.71
C TRP A 35 12.25 -4.71 6.66
N LEU A 36 12.60 -5.53 5.67
CA LEU A 36 13.54 -5.14 4.63
C LEU A 36 12.89 -4.11 3.68
N TYR A 37 11.62 -4.30 3.33
CA TYR A 37 10.81 -3.30 2.62
C TYR A 37 10.80 -1.96 3.36
N PHE A 38 10.54 -1.96 4.67
CA PHE A 38 10.57 -0.76 5.49
C PHE A 38 11.96 -0.10 5.52
N ALA A 39 13.02 -0.89 5.66
CA ALA A 39 14.39 -0.41 5.64
C ALA A 39 14.76 0.25 4.29
N ILE A 40 14.28 -0.31 3.17
CA ILE A 40 14.46 0.29 1.84
C ILE A 40 13.73 1.62 1.76
N LEU A 41 12.45 1.70 2.16
CA LEU A 41 11.73 2.98 2.13
C LEU A 41 12.44 4.05 2.96
N ALA A 42 12.93 3.70 4.15
CA ALA A 42 13.71 4.60 4.99
C ALA A 42 14.99 5.07 4.28
N PHE A 43 15.72 4.14 3.64
CA PHE A 43 16.91 4.48 2.84
C PHE A 43 16.59 5.40 1.66
N VAL A 44 15.47 5.18 0.97
CA VAL A 44 15.03 6.04 -0.15
C VAL A 44 14.70 7.45 0.32
N ILE A 45 14.09 7.62 1.49
CA ILE A 45 13.89 8.96 2.09
C ILE A 45 15.22 9.66 2.31
N LEU A 46 16.22 8.96 2.88
CA LEU A 46 17.54 9.52 3.13
C LEU A 46 18.24 9.96 1.83
N LEU A 47 18.14 9.15 0.77
CA LEU A 47 18.65 9.49 -0.55
C LEU A 47 17.90 10.68 -1.17
N SER A 48 16.59 10.75 -0.95
CA SER A 48 15.69 11.74 -1.54
C SER A 48 15.54 13.01 -0.69
N ARG A 49 16.36 13.21 0.35
CA ARG A 49 16.29 14.37 1.28
C ARG A 49 16.30 15.75 0.61
N LYS A 50 16.85 15.84 -0.62
CA LYS A 50 16.88 17.09 -1.41
C LYS A 50 15.66 17.27 -2.33
N ASN A 51 14.84 16.24 -2.50
CA ASN A 51 13.63 16.26 -3.30
C ASN A 51 12.42 15.99 -2.40
N ILE A 52 11.80 17.07 -1.93
CA ILE A 52 10.69 17.01 -0.98
C ILE A 52 9.47 16.27 -1.52
N ASN A 53 9.25 16.27 -2.83
CA ASN A 53 8.12 15.60 -3.45
C ASN A 53 8.26 14.08 -3.36
N ILE A 54 9.44 13.54 -3.69
CA ILE A 54 9.73 12.10 -3.52
C ILE A 54 9.74 11.72 -2.04
N ALA A 55 10.42 12.51 -1.21
CA ALA A 55 10.47 12.24 0.22
C ALA A 55 9.06 12.17 0.83
N GLY A 56 8.14 13.03 0.39
CA GLY A 56 6.76 13.00 0.85
C GLY A 56 5.95 11.82 0.30
N ILE A 57 6.15 11.37 -0.94
CA ILE A 57 5.56 10.10 -1.44
C ILE A 57 5.99 8.95 -0.53
N VAL A 58 7.29 8.80 -0.31
CA VAL A 58 7.84 7.70 0.48
C VAL A 58 7.42 7.80 1.95
N LEU A 59 7.32 9.00 2.50
CA LEU A 59 6.80 9.22 3.85
C LEU A 59 5.36 8.72 3.98
N ILE A 60 4.49 8.99 3.01
CA ILE A 60 3.10 8.49 3.01
C ILE A 60 3.09 6.96 2.99
N LEU A 61 3.94 6.33 2.19
CA LEU A 61 4.05 4.86 2.14
C LEU A 61 4.55 4.27 3.46
N ILE A 62 5.53 4.91 4.11
CA ILE A 62 6.01 4.51 5.44
C ILE A 62 4.88 4.64 6.46
N LEU A 63 4.12 5.74 6.45
CA LEU A 63 2.99 5.93 7.35
C LEU A 63 1.88 4.90 7.10
N GLY A 64 1.60 4.55 5.85
CA GLY A 64 0.68 3.47 5.49
C GLY A 64 1.13 2.12 6.05
N LYS A 65 2.39 1.74 5.85
CA LYS A 65 2.94 0.48 6.41
C LYS A 65 3.01 0.51 7.94
N PHE A 66 3.29 1.66 8.54
CA PHE A 66 3.26 1.81 9.99
C PHE A 66 1.85 1.63 10.55
N ALA A 67 0.82 2.16 9.86
CA ALA A 67 -0.57 1.96 10.23
C ALA A 67 -0.99 0.48 10.13
N ASP A 68 -0.56 -0.23 9.08
CA ASP A 68 -0.75 -1.67 8.92
C ASP A 68 -0.13 -2.46 10.09
N GLU A 69 1.17 -2.29 10.34
CA GLU A 69 1.88 -3.01 11.41
C GLU A 69 1.30 -2.68 12.81
N THR A 70 0.91 -1.43 13.02
CA THR A 70 0.26 -1.00 14.26
C THR A 70 -1.12 -1.64 14.39
N GLY A 71 -1.88 -1.73 13.31
CA GLY A 71 -3.16 -2.43 13.25
C GLY A 71 -3.01 -3.89 13.67
N TRP A 72 -2.03 -4.59 13.10
CA TRP A 72 -1.73 -5.99 13.45
C TRP A 72 -1.44 -6.20 14.94
N HIS A 73 -0.72 -5.26 15.57
CA HIS A 73 -0.35 -5.37 16.98
C HIS A 73 -1.42 -4.90 17.96
N LEU A 74 -2.25 -3.92 17.59
CA LEU A 74 -3.24 -3.31 18.49
C LEU A 74 -4.63 -3.93 18.37
N LEU A 75 -5.01 -4.40 17.18
CA LEU A 75 -6.35 -4.94 16.96
C LEU A 75 -6.37 -6.42 17.30
N VAL A 76 -6.78 -6.72 18.53
CA VAL A 76 -7.11 -8.08 18.95
C VAL A 76 -8.47 -8.47 18.37
N ASP A 77 -8.67 -9.73 17.97
CA ASP A 77 -9.97 -10.20 17.47
C ASP A 77 -11.05 -10.14 18.56
N ASN A 78 -11.78 -9.03 18.58
CA ASN A 78 -12.89 -8.76 19.47
C ASN A 78 -13.85 -7.76 18.83
N LEU A 79 -15.07 -7.67 19.37
CA LEU A 79 -16.11 -6.79 18.86
C LEU A 79 -15.68 -5.31 18.78
N PRO A 80 -15.03 -4.70 19.80
CA PRO A 80 -14.52 -3.35 19.70
C PRO A 80 -13.56 -3.10 18.52
N SER A 81 -12.61 -3.99 18.26
CA SER A 81 -11.68 -3.87 17.13
C SER A 81 -12.42 -3.93 15.80
N ARG A 82 -13.36 -4.86 15.64
CA ARG A 82 -14.18 -4.97 14.44
C ARG A 82 -14.98 -3.68 14.22
N LEU A 83 -15.69 -3.19 15.25
CA LEU A 83 -16.45 -1.95 15.17
C LEU A 83 -15.58 -0.75 14.81
N PHE A 84 -14.37 -0.64 15.39
CA PHE A 84 -13.42 0.41 15.03
C PHE A 84 -13.06 0.37 13.55
N VAL A 85 -12.75 -0.81 13.01
CA VAL A 85 -12.42 -0.97 11.58
C VAL A 85 -13.58 -0.54 10.69
N TYR A 86 -14.78 -1.08 10.92
CA TYR A 86 -15.96 -0.74 10.12
C TYR A 86 -16.30 0.77 10.23
N LEU A 87 -16.27 1.35 11.42
CA LEU A 87 -16.52 2.79 11.60
C LEU A 87 -15.45 3.65 10.91
N SER A 88 -14.17 3.27 11.02
CA SER A 88 -13.08 3.99 10.38
C SER A 88 -13.22 4.01 8.86
N LEU A 89 -13.57 2.87 8.24
CA LEU A 89 -13.81 2.79 6.81
C LEU A 89 -15.04 3.60 6.39
N LEU A 90 -16.13 3.54 7.17
CA LEU A 90 -17.33 4.35 6.91
C LEU A 90 -17.01 5.86 6.94
N ILE A 91 -16.22 6.30 7.93
CA ILE A 91 -15.78 7.70 8.03
C ILE A 91 -14.92 8.08 6.82
N THR A 92 -13.96 7.24 6.42
CA THR A 92 -13.13 7.48 5.24
C THR A 92 -13.97 7.64 3.98
N LEU A 93 -14.94 6.73 3.74
CA LEU A 93 -15.84 6.80 2.58
C LEU A 93 -16.76 8.03 2.61
N ALA A 94 -17.12 8.53 3.80
CA ALA A 94 -17.95 9.71 3.95
C ALA A 94 -17.17 11.02 3.68
N ILE A 95 -15.91 11.08 4.10
CA ILE A 95 -15.04 12.25 3.95
C ILE A 95 -14.45 12.33 2.55
N ILE A 96 -13.89 11.23 2.03
CA ILE A 96 -13.15 11.20 0.76
C ILE A 96 -14.13 10.86 -0.36
N LYS A 97 -14.77 11.90 -0.92
CA LYS A 97 -15.85 11.73 -1.90
C LYS A 97 -15.35 11.52 -3.32
N GLU A 98 -14.11 11.94 -3.55
CA GLU A 98 -13.41 11.93 -4.84
C GLU A 98 -12.79 10.56 -5.17
N GLU A 99 -12.83 9.61 -4.22
CA GLU A 99 -12.31 8.27 -4.41
C GLU A 99 -13.10 7.51 -5.50
N GLU A 100 -12.43 7.17 -6.59
CA GLU A 100 -13.01 6.47 -7.75
C GLU A 100 -13.71 5.18 -7.34
N TYR A 101 -13.08 4.41 -6.44
CA TYR A 101 -13.59 3.11 -6.00
C TYR A 101 -14.50 3.18 -4.78
N ARG A 102 -14.94 4.37 -4.37
CA ARG A 102 -15.79 4.55 -3.19
C ARG A 102 -17.07 3.71 -3.26
N LYS A 103 -17.74 3.65 -4.41
CA LYS A 103 -18.98 2.89 -4.59
C LYS A 103 -18.74 1.37 -4.52
N PRO A 104 -17.79 0.79 -5.28
CA PRO A 104 -17.40 -0.62 -5.11
C PRO A 104 -17.03 -0.98 -3.67
N VAL A 105 -16.21 -0.15 -3.00
CA VAL A 105 -15.79 -0.39 -1.61
C VAL A 105 -16.96 -0.30 -0.64
N ALA A 106 -17.89 0.65 -0.84
CA ALA A 106 -19.10 0.75 -0.03
C ALA A 106 -20.00 -0.49 -0.18
N LEU A 107 -20.12 -1.05 -1.39
CA LEU A 107 -20.84 -2.31 -1.60
C LEU A 107 -20.14 -3.46 -0.87
N LEU A 108 -18.82 -3.58 -1.00
CA LEU A 108 -18.04 -4.60 -0.30
C LEU A 108 -18.19 -4.48 1.23
N PHE A 109 -18.15 -3.26 1.76
CA PHE A 109 -18.39 -2.95 3.16
C PHE A 109 -19.74 -3.46 3.64
N LEU A 110 -20.82 -3.21 2.89
CA LEU A 110 -22.17 -3.66 3.26
C LEU A 110 -22.27 -5.19 3.24
N LEU A 111 -21.67 -5.85 2.25
CA LEU A 111 -21.63 -7.32 2.18
C LEU A 111 -20.86 -7.93 3.35
N ALA A 112 -19.69 -7.37 3.66
CA ALA A 112 -18.86 -7.83 4.78
C ALA A 112 -19.57 -7.63 6.13
N LEU A 113 -20.16 -6.45 6.36
CA LEU A 113 -20.91 -6.14 7.57
C LEU A 113 -22.13 -7.06 7.74
N GLY A 114 -22.90 -7.28 6.67
CA GLY A 114 -24.03 -8.20 6.69
C GLY A 114 -23.61 -9.63 7.03
N SER A 115 -22.46 -10.07 6.52
CA SER A 115 -21.91 -11.40 6.77
C SER A 115 -21.41 -11.56 8.22
N GLU A 116 -20.73 -10.55 8.77
CA GLU A 116 -20.32 -10.53 10.18
C GLU A 116 -21.54 -10.57 11.12
N ILE A 117 -22.59 -9.80 10.82
CA ILE A 117 -23.84 -9.84 11.60
C ILE A 117 -24.47 -11.23 11.52
N TYR A 118 -24.53 -11.82 10.33
CA TYR A 118 -25.06 -13.17 10.14
C TYR A 118 -24.26 -14.20 10.96
N TRP A 119 -22.93 -14.15 10.91
CA TRP A 119 -22.07 -15.07 11.67
C TRP A 119 -22.20 -14.87 13.17
N TYR A 120 -22.28 -13.62 13.63
CA TYR A 120 -22.49 -13.30 15.04
C TYR A 120 -23.83 -13.86 15.55
N VAL A 121 -24.92 -13.66 14.80
CA VAL A 121 -26.26 -14.13 15.20
C VAL A 121 -26.38 -15.65 15.11
N SER A 122 -25.74 -16.29 14.13
CA SER A 122 -25.78 -17.75 13.95
C SER A 122 -24.78 -18.50 14.86
N GLY A 123 -23.89 -17.80 15.56
CA GLY A 123 -22.81 -18.41 16.34
C GLY A 123 -21.75 -19.08 15.45
N TYR A 124 -21.71 -18.76 14.15
CA TYR A 124 -20.72 -19.28 13.23
C TYR A 124 -19.37 -18.59 13.44
N GLY A 125 -18.31 -19.38 13.56
CA GLY A 125 -16.93 -18.87 13.64
C GLY A 125 -16.47 -18.32 12.29
N GLY A 126 -16.97 -17.15 11.92
CA GLY A 126 -16.68 -16.48 10.66
C GLY A 126 -15.19 -16.10 10.52
N PRO A 127 -14.67 -16.03 9.28
CA PRO A 127 -13.32 -15.57 9.01
C PRO A 127 -13.14 -14.10 9.41
N GLU A 128 -11.91 -13.72 9.78
CA GLU A 128 -11.54 -12.36 10.18
C GLU A 128 -11.42 -11.41 8.97
N ILE A 129 -12.51 -11.24 8.21
CA ILE A 129 -12.54 -10.42 6.98
C ILE A 129 -12.33 -8.92 7.26
N TYR A 130 -12.56 -8.49 8.50
CA TYR A 130 -12.31 -7.11 8.92
C TYR A 130 -10.85 -6.70 8.71
N TRP A 131 -9.88 -7.63 8.77
CA TRP A 131 -8.47 -7.32 8.48
C TRP A 131 -8.27 -6.81 7.05
N HIS A 132 -8.97 -7.37 6.09
CA HIS A 132 -8.88 -6.89 4.71
C HIS A 132 -9.59 -5.55 4.52
N LEU A 133 -10.60 -5.23 5.35
CA LEU A 133 -11.27 -3.93 5.29
C LEU A 133 -10.41 -2.80 5.87
N ILE A 134 -9.64 -3.05 6.92
CA ILE A 134 -8.69 -2.03 7.42
C ILE A 134 -7.58 -1.79 6.39
N GLU A 135 -7.09 -2.82 5.71
CA GLU A 135 -6.09 -2.68 4.65
C GLU A 135 -6.62 -1.85 3.48
N ILE A 136 -7.85 -2.12 3.03
CA ILE A 136 -8.53 -1.29 2.03
C ILE A 136 -8.65 0.16 2.53
N ASN A 137 -8.98 0.37 3.80
CA ASN A 137 -9.07 1.71 4.39
C ASN A 137 -7.72 2.45 4.33
N ILE A 138 -6.64 1.80 4.76
CA ILE A 138 -5.27 2.34 4.70
C ILE A 138 -4.90 2.69 3.26
N LEU A 139 -5.20 1.82 2.31
CA LEU A 139 -4.90 2.05 0.89
C LEU A 139 -5.66 3.24 0.30
N ILE A 140 -6.93 3.44 0.67
CA ILE A 140 -7.69 4.64 0.29
C ILE A 140 -7.04 5.90 0.89
N LEU A 141 -6.66 5.86 2.16
CA LEU A 141 -5.98 6.98 2.81
C LEU A 141 -4.64 7.30 2.14
N VAL A 142 -3.81 6.29 1.85
CA VAL A 142 -2.55 6.46 1.12
C VAL A 142 -2.79 7.14 -0.22
N ARG A 143 -3.74 6.62 -1.03
CA ARG A 143 -4.08 7.18 -2.34
C ARG A 143 -4.55 8.63 -2.25
N HIS A 144 -5.39 8.94 -1.28
CA HIS A 144 -5.84 10.30 -1.03
C HIS A 144 -4.68 11.24 -0.65
N TYR A 145 -3.83 10.81 0.30
CA TYR A 145 -2.73 11.63 0.77
C TYR A 145 -1.63 11.82 -0.27
N LEU A 146 -1.46 10.91 -1.24
CA LEU A 146 -0.51 11.11 -2.35
C LEU A 146 -0.80 12.43 -3.09
N PHE A 147 -2.06 12.72 -3.41
CA PHE A 147 -2.42 13.95 -4.11
C PHE A 147 -2.53 15.15 -3.18
N VAL A 148 -3.12 14.98 -1.99
CA VAL A 148 -3.26 16.08 -1.02
C VAL A 148 -1.89 16.57 -0.49
N ARG A 149 -0.87 15.71 -0.51
CA ARG A 149 0.51 16.08 -0.18
C ARG A 149 0.95 17.38 -0.85
N VAL A 150 0.66 17.54 -2.15
CA VAL A 150 1.11 18.70 -2.93
C VAL A 150 0.63 20.01 -2.30
N PHE A 151 -0.60 20.02 -1.79
CA PHE A 151 -1.18 21.15 -1.07
C PHE A 151 -0.43 21.40 0.26
N PHE A 152 -0.26 20.38 1.11
CA PHE A 152 0.44 20.55 2.38
C PHE A 152 1.90 20.99 2.19
N THR A 153 2.61 20.36 1.25
CA THR A 153 4.00 20.70 0.93
C THR A 153 4.09 22.10 0.35
N SER A 154 3.15 22.57 -0.48
CA SER A 154 3.17 23.95 -0.99
C SER A 154 3.02 25.00 0.11
N ARG A 155 2.27 24.67 1.18
CA ARG A 155 2.06 25.57 2.32
C ARG A 155 3.27 25.63 3.24
N LEU A 156 3.91 24.49 3.49
CA LEU A 156 5.09 24.39 4.36
C LEU A 156 6.39 24.79 3.65
N PHE A 157 6.48 24.52 2.34
CA PHE A 157 7.67 24.71 1.50
C PHE A 157 7.29 25.36 0.16
N PRO A 158 6.97 26.67 0.16
CA PRO A 158 6.53 27.37 -1.04
C PRO A 158 7.53 27.24 -2.20
N GLY A 159 7.04 26.96 -3.41
CA GLY A 159 7.85 26.85 -4.64
C GLY A 159 8.58 25.51 -4.83
N LEU A 160 8.61 24.62 -3.83
CA LEU A 160 9.25 23.31 -3.93
C LEU A 160 8.26 22.16 -4.24
N SER A 161 6.97 22.39 -3.99
CA SER A 161 5.92 21.39 -4.20
C SER A 161 5.54 21.25 -5.67
N LYS A 162 5.54 20.01 -6.18
CA LYS A 162 5.11 19.65 -7.53
C LYS A 162 4.44 18.29 -7.52
N SER A 163 3.39 18.13 -8.33
CA SER A 163 2.89 16.81 -8.70
C SER A 163 3.88 16.11 -9.62
N LEU A 164 4.08 14.82 -9.41
CA LEU A 164 4.99 13.97 -10.17
C LEU A 164 4.18 12.89 -10.88
N GLU A 165 4.66 12.41 -12.03
CA GLU A 165 4.11 11.20 -12.67
C GLU A 165 4.16 9.98 -11.73
N LEU A 166 5.18 9.95 -10.85
CA LEU A 166 5.32 8.95 -9.79
C LEU A 166 4.10 8.91 -8.84
N ASP A 167 3.38 10.02 -8.66
CA ASP A 167 2.16 10.01 -7.84
C ASP A 167 1.09 9.10 -8.43
N VAL A 168 0.91 9.16 -9.75
CA VAL A 168 -0.06 8.34 -10.49
C VAL A 168 0.36 6.89 -10.49
N GLU A 169 1.63 6.61 -10.76
CA GLU A 169 2.12 5.22 -10.80
C GLU A 169 2.00 4.54 -9.42
N VAL A 170 2.37 5.24 -8.33
CA VAL A 170 2.19 4.71 -6.97
C VAL A 170 0.72 4.55 -6.65
N HIS A 171 -0.13 5.51 -7.02
CA HIS A 171 -1.58 5.42 -6.85
C HIS A 171 -2.19 4.19 -7.52
N ASP A 172 -1.75 3.86 -8.74
CA ASP A 172 -2.25 2.71 -9.49
C ASP A 172 -1.79 1.40 -8.85
N VAL A 173 -0.54 1.32 -8.36
CA VAL A 173 -0.07 0.17 -7.59
C VAL A 173 -0.89 -0.03 -6.31
N MET A 174 -1.21 1.05 -5.57
CA MET A 174 -2.09 0.97 -4.39
C MET A 174 -3.49 0.46 -4.72
N THR A 175 -3.97 0.80 -5.92
CA THR A 175 -5.27 0.33 -6.42
C THR A 175 -5.24 -1.18 -6.64
N VAL A 176 -4.16 -1.72 -7.20
CA VAL A 176 -4.00 -3.18 -7.37
C VAL A 176 -3.97 -3.91 -6.02
N PHE A 177 -3.28 -3.37 -5.01
CA PHE A 177 -3.32 -3.94 -3.65
C PHE A 177 -4.75 -3.98 -3.10
N MET A 178 -5.51 -2.89 -3.27
CA MET A 178 -6.87 -2.78 -2.78
C MET A 178 -7.79 -3.81 -3.47
N PHE A 179 -7.61 -4.02 -4.76
CA PHE A 179 -8.35 -5.06 -5.51
C PHE A 179 -8.06 -6.47 -4.98
N ILE A 180 -6.82 -6.80 -4.65
CA ILE A 180 -6.47 -8.12 -4.11
C ILE A 180 -7.15 -8.36 -2.76
N HIS A 181 -7.16 -7.35 -1.88
CA HIS A 181 -7.91 -7.44 -0.61
C HIS A 181 -9.41 -7.61 -0.85
N ALA A 182 -10.00 -6.86 -1.79
CA ALA A 182 -11.41 -7.00 -2.14
C ALA A 182 -11.74 -8.40 -2.67
N LEU A 183 -10.92 -8.94 -3.57
CA LEU A 183 -11.06 -10.31 -4.08
C LEU A 183 -10.93 -11.34 -2.97
N THR A 184 -10.03 -11.12 -2.00
CA THR A 184 -9.87 -12.01 -0.85
C THR A 184 -11.12 -12.02 0.02
N VAL A 185 -11.71 -10.85 0.30
CA VAL A 185 -13.00 -10.76 1.02
C VAL A 185 -14.10 -11.50 0.24
N LEU A 186 -14.22 -11.28 -1.07
CA LEU A 186 -15.23 -11.95 -1.88
C LEU A 186 -15.05 -13.48 -1.89
N GLU A 187 -13.83 -13.99 -2.01
CA GLU A 187 -13.54 -15.43 -1.91
C GLU A 187 -13.94 -15.98 -0.53
N TYR A 188 -13.62 -15.26 0.54
CA TYR A 188 -14.05 -15.61 1.90
C TYR A 188 -15.57 -15.69 2.02
N LEU A 189 -16.29 -14.67 1.54
CA LEU A 189 -17.75 -14.65 1.55
C LEU A 189 -18.33 -15.84 0.78
N VAL A 190 -17.82 -16.09 -0.43
CA VAL A 190 -18.30 -17.20 -1.27
C VAL A 190 -18.10 -18.55 -0.58
N ARG A 191 -16.93 -18.76 0.04
CA ARG A 191 -16.62 -20.02 0.75
C ARG A 191 -17.53 -20.26 1.95
N HIS A 192 -17.81 -19.23 2.75
CA HIS A 192 -18.51 -19.40 4.02
C HIS A 192 -20.03 -19.23 3.90
N LEU A 193 -20.53 -18.57 2.85
CA LEU A 193 -21.96 -18.45 2.59
C LEU A 193 -22.52 -19.58 1.70
N PHE A 194 -21.72 -20.08 0.75
CA PHE A 194 -22.17 -21.10 -0.21
C PHE A 194 -21.46 -22.46 -0.06
N GLY A 195 -20.47 -22.57 0.84
CA GLY A 195 -19.75 -23.84 1.07
C GLY A 195 -18.83 -24.25 -0.07
N LEU A 196 -18.45 -23.32 -0.95
CA LEU A 196 -17.56 -23.61 -2.09
C LEU A 196 -16.09 -23.65 -1.65
N ASP A 197 -15.35 -24.71 -1.99
CA ASP A 197 -13.91 -24.83 -1.68
C ASP A 197 -13.02 -24.08 -2.69
N ILE A 198 -13.25 -22.77 -2.84
CA ILE A 198 -12.43 -21.89 -3.67
C ILE A 198 -11.32 -21.28 -2.79
N LYS A 199 -10.07 -21.39 -3.26
CA LYS A 199 -8.86 -20.89 -2.57
C LYS A 199 -7.88 -20.19 -3.52
N LEU A 200 -8.36 -19.71 -4.66
CA LEU A 200 -7.51 -19.19 -5.72
C LEU A 200 -6.75 -17.94 -5.26
N VAL A 201 -7.47 -16.94 -4.77
CA VAL A 201 -6.89 -15.67 -4.34
C VAL A 201 -6.03 -15.91 -3.11
N TRP A 202 -6.52 -16.70 -2.15
CA TRP A 202 -5.78 -17.07 -0.95
C TRP A 202 -4.44 -17.76 -1.25
N SER A 203 -4.39 -18.67 -2.22
CA SER A 203 -3.17 -19.42 -2.55
C SER A 203 -2.08 -18.54 -3.18
N PHE A 204 -2.45 -17.46 -3.88
CA PHE A 204 -1.49 -16.61 -4.60
C PHE A 204 -1.27 -15.25 -3.94
N ASN A 205 -2.08 -14.85 -2.95
CA ASN A 205 -2.02 -13.51 -2.37
C ASN A 205 -0.60 -13.12 -1.93
N ALA A 206 0.09 -13.97 -1.18
CA ALA A 206 1.39 -13.69 -0.61
C ALA A 206 2.43 -13.43 -1.71
N VAL A 207 2.41 -14.22 -2.79
CA VAL A 207 3.32 -14.04 -3.92
C VAL A 207 3.01 -12.73 -4.65
N ILE A 208 1.73 -12.44 -4.89
CA ILE A 208 1.32 -11.21 -5.57
C ILE A 208 1.70 -9.98 -4.75
N PHE A 209 1.46 -9.98 -3.43
CA PHE A 209 1.86 -8.89 -2.54
C PHE A 209 3.38 -8.67 -2.55
N HIS A 210 4.18 -9.74 -2.55
CA HIS A 210 5.64 -9.63 -2.68
C HIS A 210 6.05 -8.98 -4.00
N VAL A 211 5.52 -9.47 -5.12
CA VAL A 211 5.83 -8.93 -6.46
C VAL A 211 5.45 -7.45 -6.56
N LEU A 212 4.27 -7.08 -6.06
CA LEU A 212 3.83 -5.68 -6.07
C LEU A 212 4.67 -4.78 -5.17
N LYS A 213 5.09 -5.25 -3.99
CA LYS A 213 5.99 -4.48 -3.10
C LYS A 213 7.38 -4.29 -3.75
N VAL A 214 7.90 -5.32 -4.42
CA VAL A 214 9.14 -5.24 -5.22
C VAL A 214 8.98 -4.24 -6.37
N TYR A 215 7.87 -4.32 -7.10
CA TYR A 215 7.55 -3.39 -8.18
C TYR A 215 7.45 -1.95 -7.68
N LEU A 216 6.77 -1.72 -6.56
CA LEU A 216 6.64 -0.41 -5.94
C LEU A 216 8.00 0.19 -5.57
N VAL A 217 8.89 -0.61 -4.98
CA VAL A 217 10.26 -0.18 -4.67
C VAL A 217 11.00 0.20 -5.95
N TYR A 218 10.88 -0.61 -7.01
CA TYR A 218 11.46 -0.31 -8.32
C TYR A 218 10.96 1.02 -8.87
N VAL A 219 9.64 1.25 -8.87
CA VAL A 219 8.98 2.46 -9.37
C VAL A 219 9.51 3.71 -8.66
N ILE A 220 9.58 3.68 -7.32
CA ILE A 220 10.07 4.82 -6.53
C ILE A 220 11.54 5.12 -6.83
N LEU A 221 12.38 4.09 -6.89
CA LEU A 221 13.80 4.24 -7.15
C LEU A 221 14.08 4.72 -8.56
N HIS A 222 13.36 4.18 -9.54
CA HIS A 222 13.46 4.60 -10.94
C HIS A 222 13.03 6.05 -11.11
N GLY A 223 11.86 6.42 -10.58
CA GLY A 223 11.38 7.81 -10.59
C GLY A 223 12.34 8.77 -9.90
N SER A 224 12.95 8.35 -8.78
CA SER A 224 13.96 9.15 -8.09
C SER A 224 15.23 9.38 -8.91
N ALA A 225 15.71 8.34 -9.60
CA ALA A 225 16.87 8.44 -10.48
C ALA A 225 16.60 9.39 -11.66
N GLN A 226 15.44 9.28 -12.31
CA GLN A 226 15.05 10.14 -13.43
C GLN A 226 14.97 11.63 -13.03
N LEU A 227 14.34 11.92 -11.88
CA LEU A 227 14.23 13.30 -11.36
C LEU A 227 15.59 13.90 -10.99
N SER A 228 16.50 13.09 -10.44
CA SER A 228 17.88 13.53 -10.18
C SER A 228 18.62 13.89 -11.46
N LEU A 229 18.36 13.16 -12.56
CA LEU A 229 18.95 13.40 -13.87
C LEU A 229 18.44 14.71 -14.48
N ALA A 230 17.12 14.91 -14.50
CA ALA A 230 16.50 16.11 -15.08
C ALA A 230 17.00 17.40 -14.41
N ASN A 231 17.12 17.41 -13.08
CA ASN A 231 17.64 18.55 -12.34
C ASN A 231 19.12 18.84 -12.62
N LYS A 232 19.93 17.83 -12.98
CA LYS A 232 21.35 18.00 -13.36
C LYS A 232 21.55 18.41 -14.81
N LEU A 233 20.54 18.26 -15.66
CA LEU A 233 20.57 18.70 -17.07
C LEU A 233 20.08 20.15 -17.22
N ASN A 234 19.24 20.62 -16.29
CA ASN A 234 18.68 21.96 -16.27
C ASN A 234 19.47 22.96 -15.38
N ALA A 235 20.59 22.53 -14.79
CA ALA A 235 21.48 23.34 -13.95
C ALA A 235 22.85 23.49 -14.61
#